data_AF-A0A8J5H4Y9-F1
#
_entry.id   AF-A0A8J5H4Y9-F1
#
_cell.length_a   1.000
_cell.length_b   1.000
_cell.length_c   1.000
_cell.angle_alpha   90.00
_cell.angle_beta   90.00
_cell.angle_gamma   90.00
#
_symmetry.space_group_name_H-M   'P 1'
#
loop_
_entity.id
_entity.type
_entity.pdbx_description
1 polymer ?
#
loop_
_entity_poly.entity_id
_entity_poly.type
_entity_poly.pdbx_seq_one_letter_code
_entity_poly.pdbx_strand_id
1 'polypeptide(L)'
;MWTENWTGWFQDWGQSKPHRPVEDIAYAVNAPTTLIVTKSTKSIFKWQWRPEILTTIHEKGSFSNNSLLEQILTTGDTSDFLWYMTRIDLNKFRQYWSKKMKLHVNTKGHIIHAFVNKHFIGSQYAVNGAYEFVFEQTTKLRKGHNYIALLSSTNGLANYGAYFDLQRAGIDGGPVNLIGYGNATINLTSNTWTYKIGLNGEDEKLYLPSQQHSIKWFSGHLPINRPLIWYKTIFEVPEGKDALVLDLQGMGKGYAWVNGHSIGRYWPSFIADDEGCGPCDYKHEYDSNRCRTDCGKPSQRWYHVPRYFTTKGPNTLILFEEFGGDISKISLQKVSSLTSFESSVDDMLLEKVAAEKDDFSLSPIRALSFQRSRAQVRQQRSRVRLAAARAEGRRGKAAAVGDGQCSGMEARATSTERGEGVGRGLAEPGGRRQ
;
A
#
# COMPACT_ATOMS: atom_id res chain seq x y z
N MET A 1 -0.69 -11.76 2.45
CA MET A 1 -1.13 -12.23 3.78
C MET A 1 -2.61 -11.86 3.91
N TRP A 2 -3.50 -12.78 4.26
CA TRP A 2 -4.85 -12.44 4.77
C TRP A 2 -4.92 -13.00 6.18
N THR A 3 -4.53 -12.19 7.16
CA THR A 3 -4.50 -12.54 8.58
C THR A 3 -5.18 -11.45 9.41
N GLU A 4 -6.30 -10.94 8.92
CA GLU A 4 -7.28 -10.31 9.80
C GLU A 4 -8.12 -11.42 10.42
N ASN A 5 -7.73 -11.86 11.62
CA ASN A 5 -8.68 -12.50 12.52
C ASN A 5 -9.65 -11.43 13.03
N TRP A 6 -10.64 -11.07 12.20
CA TRP A 6 -11.70 -10.14 12.57
C TRP A 6 -12.46 -10.70 13.79
N THR A 7 -12.12 -10.18 14.96
CA THR A 7 -12.93 -10.33 16.19
C THR A 7 -14.10 -9.34 16.20
N GLY A 8 -14.03 -8.30 15.37
CA GLY A 8 -15.12 -7.37 15.09
C GLY A 8 -16.16 -7.95 14.11
N TRP A 9 -17.37 -7.45 14.23
CA TRP A 9 -18.49 -7.71 13.31
C TRP A 9 -18.92 -6.37 12.70
N PHE A 10 -19.45 -6.38 11.48
CA PHE A 10 -20.31 -5.28 11.05
C PHE A 10 -21.54 -5.28 11.97
N GLN A 11 -21.72 -4.19 12.74
CA GLN A 11 -22.84 -4.02 13.65
C GLN A 11 -23.71 -2.86 13.17
N ASP A 12 -25.01 -3.11 13.01
CA ASP A 12 -26.00 -2.06 12.87
C ASP A 12 -26.21 -1.32 14.20
N TRP A 13 -26.52 -0.02 14.11
CA TRP A 13 -26.71 0.83 15.28
C TRP A 13 -27.86 0.33 16.15
N GLY A 14 -27.61 0.17 17.45
CA GLY A 14 -28.60 -0.31 18.43
C GLY A 14 -28.67 -1.83 18.64
N GLN A 15 -27.93 -2.64 17.87
CA GLN A 15 -27.88 -4.09 18.08
C GLN A 15 -27.00 -4.49 19.27
N SER A 16 -27.39 -5.55 19.98
CA SER A 16 -26.59 -6.14 21.05
C SER A 16 -25.24 -6.67 20.52
N LYS A 17 -24.14 -6.41 21.24
CA LYS A 17 -22.81 -6.92 20.86
C LYS A 17 -22.81 -8.46 20.85
N PRO A 18 -22.54 -9.13 19.72
CA PRO A 18 -22.50 -10.59 19.66
C PRO A 18 -21.32 -11.10 20.49
N HIS A 19 -21.61 -11.91 21.51
CA HIS A 19 -20.56 -12.55 22.32
C HIS A 19 -20.03 -13.79 21.61
N ARG A 20 -18.73 -13.81 21.34
CA ARG A 20 -18.02 -14.99 20.83
C ARG A 20 -17.22 -15.64 21.96
N PRO A 21 -17.42 -16.93 22.27
CA PRO A 21 -16.61 -17.63 23.27
C PRO A 21 -15.12 -17.63 22.89
N VAL A 22 -14.25 -17.67 23.89
CA VAL A 22 -12.79 -17.75 23.69
C VAL A 22 -12.42 -19.05 22.98
N GLU A 23 -13.21 -20.10 23.20
CA GLU A 23 -13.11 -21.41 22.57
C GLU A 23 -13.31 -21.37 21.05
N ASP A 24 -14.23 -20.54 20.54
CA ASP A 24 -14.49 -20.41 19.10
C ASP A 24 -13.35 -19.66 18.40
N ILE A 25 -12.80 -18.63 19.05
CA ILE A 25 -11.61 -17.93 18.57
C ILE A 25 -10.41 -18.89 18.57
N ALA A 26 -10.21 -19.63 19.67
CA ALA A 26 -9.15 -20.63 19.78
C ALA A 26 -9.33 -21.81 18.80
N TYR A 27 -10.55 -22.13 18.38
CA TYR A 27 -10.81 -23.13 17.35
C TYR A 27 -10.48 -22.61 15.95
N ALA A 28 -10.85 -21.37 15.63
CA ALA A 28 -10.48 -20.71 14.38
C ALA A 28 -8.96 -20.52 14.22
N VAL A 29 -8.24 -20.28 15.32
CA VAL A 29 -6.77 -20.15 15.36
C VAL A 29 -6.06 -21.53 15.40
N ASN A 30 -6.75 -22.62 15.75
CA ASN A 30 -6.20 -24.00 15.76
C ASN A 30 -6.08 -24.65 14.37
N ALA A 31 -6.20 -23.87 13.28
CA ALA A 31 -5.99 -24.36 11.93
C ALA A 31 -4.57 -24.93 11.78
N PRO A 32 -4.38 -26.05 11.06
CA PRO A 32 -3.05 -26.59 10.80
C PRO A 32 -2.17 -25.55 10.10
N THR A 33 -0.88 -25.57 10.41
CA THR A 33 0.14 -24.68 9.83
C THR A 33 0.05 -24.74 8.31
N THR A 34 -0.52 -23.70 7.71
CA THR A 34 -0.80 -23.65 6.27
C THR A 34 0.27 -22.79 5.62
N LEU A 35 1.24 -23.44 4.98
CA LEU A 35 2.25 -22.77 4.18
C LEU A 35 1.61 -22.35 2.85
N ILE A 36 1.58 -21.04 2.61
CA ILE A 36 1.18 -20.49 1.33
C ILE A 36 2.42 -20.50 0.43
N VAL A 37 2.35 -21.27 -0.66
CA VAL A 37 3.41 -21.36 -1.67
C VAL A 37 2.84 -20.89 -3.00
N THR A 38 3.57 -20.05 -3.72
CA THR A 38 3.20 -19.72 -5.09
C THR A 38 3.88 -20.68 -6.06
N LYS A 39 3.09 -21.25 -6.97
CA LYS A 39 3.62 -22.02 -8.10
C LYS A 39 3.63 -21.13 -9.34
N SER A 40 4.81 -20.99 -9.94
CA SER A 40 4.93 -20.28 -11.22
C SER A 40 4.07 -20.97 -12.27
N THR A 41 3.46 -20.19 -13.15
CA THR A 41 2.81 -20.77 -14.33
C THR A 41 3.70 -20.53 -15.54
N LYS A 42 3.67 -21.43 -16.53
CA LYS A 42 4.49 -21.34 -17.75
C LYS A 42 4.04 -20.19 -18.69
N SER A 43 3.47 -19.12 -18.14
CA SER A 43 3.00 -17.94 -18.86
C SER A 43 4.19 -17.08 -19.30
N ILE A 44 4.69 -17.32 -20.51
CA ILE A 44 5.67 -16.42 -21.16
C ILE A 44 4.90 -15.21 -21.71
N PHE A 45 4.95 -14.07 -21.01
CA PHE A 45 4.30 -12.85 -21.46
C PHE A 45 4.99 -12.26 -22.69
N LYS A 46 4.20 -11.94 -23.71
CA LYS A 46 4.63 -11.19 -24.89
C LYS A 46 4.19 -9.75 -24.70
N TRP A 47 5.11 -8.91 -24.23
CA TRP A 47 4.82 -7.52 -23.89
C TRP A 47 4.81 -6.61 -25.12
N GLN A 48 3.84 -5.71 -25.14
CA GLN A 48 3.83 -4.48 -25.91
C GLN A 48 3.95 -3.30 -24.95
N TRP A 49 4.39 -2.15 -25.42
CA TRP A 49 4.55 -0.95 -24.59
C TRP A 49 4.26 0.34 -25.35
N ARG A 50 4.02 1.43 -24.63
CA ARG A 50 4.10 2.80 -25.15
C ARG A 50 4.51 3.77 -24.03
N PRO A 51 5.22 4.87 -24.35
CA PRO A 51 5.45 5.91 -23.37
C PRO A 51 4.14 6.66 -23.09
N GLU A 52 3.99 7.13 -21.86
CA GLU A 52 3.03 8.18 -21.53
C GLU A 52 3.37 9.45 -22.33
N ILE A 53 2.33 10.09 -22.87
CA ILE A 53 2.50 11.34 -23.62
C ILE A 53 2.58 12.47 -22.61
N LEU A 54 3.77 13.05 -22.44
CA LEU A 54 3.98 14.17 -21.52
C LEU A 54 3.12 15.37 -21.93
N THR A 55 2.25 15.77 -21.00
CA THR A 55 1.38 16.95 -21.06
C THR A 55 2.14 18.23 -21.40
N THR A 56 1.43 19.18 -22.00
CA THR A 56 1.96 20.52 -22.30
C THR A 56 1.06 21.64 -21.76
N ILE A 57 1.61 22.85 -21.62
CA ILE A 57 0.90 24.06 -21.17
C ILE A 57 -0.32 24.43 -22.04
N HIS A 58 -0.46 23.84 -23.23
CA HIS A 58 -1.58 24.08 -24.15
C HIS A 58 -2.41 22.81 -24.41
N GLU A 59 -2.32 21.81 -23.55
CA GLU A 59 -3.10 20.58 -23.66
C GLU A 59 -4.59 20.82 -23.32
N LYS A 60 -5.47 20.09 -24.01
CA LYS A 60 -6.92 20.19 -23.79
C LYS A 60 -7.25 19.74 -22.35
N GLY A 61 -8.14 20.48 -21.68
CA GLY A 61 -8.50 20.23 -20.29
C GLY A 61 -7.54 20.85 -19.26
N SER A 62 -6.48 21.54 -19.71
CA SER A 62 -5.64 22.32 -18.81
C SER A 62 -6.25 23.68 -18.46
N PHE A 63 -5.90 24.21 -17.29
CA PHE A 63 -6.33 25.51 -16.77
C PHE A 63 -5.16 26.18 -16.01
N SER A 64 -5.20 27.50 -15.81
CA SER A 64 -4.08 28.24 -15.22
C SER A 64 -4.44 29.06 -14.00
N ASN A 65 -3.49 29.23 -13.08
CA ASN A 65 -3.58 30.08 -11.89
C ASN A 65 -2.22 30.76 -11.63
N ASN A 66 -2.19 31.92 -10.99
CA ASN A 66 -0.97 32.64 -10.60
C ASN A 66 -0.48 32.27 -9.19
N SER A 67 -0.87 31.09 -8.71
CA SER A 67 -0.54 30.54 -7.41
C SER A 67 -0.40 29.03 -7.52
N LEU A 68 0.38 28.43 -6.61
CA LEU A 68 0.50 26.97 -6.51
C LEU A 68 -0.70 26.39 -5.75
N LEU A 69 -1.55 25.66 -6.47
CA LEU A 69 -2.71 24.98 -5.93
C LEU A 69 -2.36 23.74 -5.09
N GLU A 70 -3.21 23.41 -4.13
CA GLU A 70 -3.20 22.15 -3.38
C GLU A 70 -3.82 21.04 -4.23
N GLN A 71 -3.30 19.81 -4.13
CA GLN A 71 -3.64 18.73 -5.05
C GLN A 71 -5.01 18.10 -4.80
N ILE A 72 -5.36 17.75 -3.57
CA ILE A 72 -6.59 17.00 -3.23
C ILE A 72 -7.83 17.79 -3.65
N LEU A 73 -7.87 19.08 -3.31
CA LEU A 73 -8.94 20.00 -3.69
C LEU A 73 -8.96 20.27 -5.21
N THR A 74 -7.80 20.26 -5.87
CA THR A 74 -7.71 20.48 -7.32
C THR A 74 -8.11 19.27 -8.15
N THR A 75 -7.76 18.06 -7.74
CA THR A 75 -8.13 16.83 -8.45
C THR A 75 -9.49 16.29 -8.03
N GLY A 76 -9.99 16.66 -6.84
CA GLY A 76 -11.18 16.03 -6.26
C GLY A 76 -11.02 14.52 -6.05
N ASP A 77 -9.78 14.05 -5.87
CA ASP A 77 -9.37 12.63 -5.84
C ASP A 77 -9.79 11.82 -7.09
N THR A 78 -10.07 12.46 -8.24
CA THR A 78 -10.45 11.73 -9.47
C THR A 78 -9.26 11.06 -10.17
N SER A 79 -8.03 11.45 -9.83
CA SER A 79 -6.78 10.81 -10.20
C SER A 79 -5.71 11.17 -9.16
N ASP A 80 -4.80 10.23 -8.90
CA ASP A 80 -3.63 10.46 -8.05
C ASP A 80 -2.67 11.49 -8.64
N PHE A 81 -2.80 11.81 -9.94
CA PHE A 81 -1.83 12.62 -10.67
C PHE A 81 -2.31 14.06 -10.91
N LEU A 82 -1.44 15.02 -10.60
CA LEU A 82 -1.62 16.43 -10.95
C LEU A 82 -0.33 16.99 -11.57
N TRP A 83 -0.44 17.50 -12.80
CA TRP A 83 0.61 18.25 -13.46
C TRP A 83 0.60 19.71 -13.01
N TYR A 84 1.78 20.23 -12.68
CA TYR A 84 2.08 21.63 -12.40
C TYR A 84 3.10 22.11 -13.44
N MET A 85 2.72 23.03 -14.32
CA MET A 85 3.57 23.46 -15.43
C MET A 85 3.78 24.96 -15.46
N THR A 86 5.02 25.41 -15.60
CA THR A 86 5.36 26.84 -15.78
C THR A 86 6.36 27.02 -16.92
N ARG A 87 6.28 28.18 -17.58
CA ARG A 87 7.32 28.67 -18.50
C ARG A 87 8.13 29.74 -17.79
N ILE A 88 9.45 29.74 -17.98
CA ILE A 88 10.34 30.82 -17.55
C ILE A 88 11.16 31.33 -18.74
N ASP A 89 11.35 32.65 -18.82
CA ASP A 89 12.33 33.28 -19.70
C ASP A 89 13.57 33.72 -18.92
N LEU A 90 14.65 32.95 -19.03
CA LEU A 90 15.91 33.25 -18.36
C LEU A 90 16.67 34.44 -18.96
N ASN A 91 16.20 35.02 -20.08
CA ASN A 91 16.72 36.31 -20.54
C ASN A 91 16.41 37.45 -19.56
N LYS A 92 15.35 37.34 -18.75
CA LYS A 92 15.00 38.30 -17.70
C LYS A 92 15.91 38.19 -16.46
N PHE A 93 16.69 37.12 -16.37
CA PHE A 93 17.51 36.77 -15.20
C PHE A 93 18.97 36.48 -15.60
N ARG A 94 19.50 37.19 -16.61
CA ARG A 94 20.83 36.94 -17.19
C ARG A 94 21.96 36.90 -16.17
N GLN A 95 21.92 37.73 -15.12
CA GLN A 95 22.95 37.75 -14.07
C GLN A 95 22.97 36.50 -13.18
N TYR A 96 21.87 35.75 -13.11
CA TYR A 96 21.73 34.54 -12.29
C TYR A 96 21.84 33.25 -13.13
N TRP A 97 21.79 33.37 -14.46
CA TRP A 97 21.77 32.22 -15.36
C TRP A 97 23.11 31.46 -15.37
N SER A 98 23.03 30.14 -15.25
CA SER A 98 24.14 29.22 -15.45
C SER A 98 23.70 28.03 -16.32
N LYS A 99 24.64 27.41 -17.04
CA LYS A 99 24.35 26.26 -17.93
C LYS A 99 23.75 25.05 -17.20
N LYS A 100 24.11 24.89 -15.93
CA LYS A 100 23.45 24.00 -14.95
C LYS A 100 22.85 24.88 -13.86
N MET A 101 21.58 24.68 -13.54
CA MET A 101 20.90 25.32 -12.40
C MET A 101 20.22 24.21 -11.57
N LYS A 102 20.08 24.45 -10.27
CA LYS A 102 19.36 23.54 -9.37
C LYS A 102 17.89 23.96 -9.32
N LEU A 103 16.98 23.05 -9.61
CA LEU A 103 15.57 23.17 -9.29
C LEU A 103 15.38 22.75 -7.83
N HIS A 104 14.67 23.57 -7.07
CA HIS A 104 14.32 23.33 -5.67
C HIS A 104 12.80 23.49 -5.53
N VAL A 105 12.11 22.47 -5.01
CA VAL A 105 10.65 22.42 -4.87
C VAL A 105 10.32 21.91 -3.47
N ASN A 106 9.62 22.70 -2.66
CA ASN A 106 8.97 22.19 -1.46
C ASN A 106 7.60 21.60 -1.85
N THR A 107 7.28 20.40 -1.35
CA THR A 107 6.04 19.69 -1.66
C THR A 107 5.51 18.97 -0.43
N LYS A 108 4.19 18.77 -0.39
CA LYS A 108 3.48 18.01 0.65
C LYS A 108 2.89 16.76 0.02
N GLY A 109 3.09 15.60 0.63
CA GLY A 109 2.71 14.32 0.05
C GLY A 109 3.28 14.09 -1.37
N HIS A 110 2.86 13.01 -1.99
CA HIS A 110 3.52 11.77 -1.61
C HIS A 110 4.75 11.54 -2.49
N ILE A 111 4.63 11.87 -3.77
CA ILE A 111 5.62 11.66 -4.81
C ILE A 111 5.68 12.91 -5.71
N ILE A 112 6.87 13.23 -6.20
CA ILE A 112 7.11 14.23 -7.25
C ILE A 112 8.04 13.68 -8.32
N HIS A 113 7.70 13.92 -9.59
CA HIS A 113 8.56 13.72 -10.75
C HIS A 113 8.78 15.07 -11.44
N ALA A 114 10.01 15.39 -11.80
CA ALA A 114 10.34 16.65 -12.46
C ALA A 114 10.82 16.46 -13.89
N PHE A 115 10.33 17.33 -14.77
CA PHE A 115 10.66 17.39 -16.19
C PHE A 115 11.04 18.82 -16.59
N VAL A 116 12.12 18.94 -17.37
CA VAL A 116 12.60 20.21 -17.89
C VAL A 116 12.77 20.11 -19.40
N ASN A 117 12.08 20.98 -20.14
CA ASN A 117 12.05 20.97 -21.60
C ASN A 117 11.71 19.57 -22.18
N LYS A 118 10.70 18.90 -21.61
CA LYS A 118 10.28 17.51 -21.91
C LYS A 118 11.29 16.40 -21.57
N HIS A 119 12.39 16.70 -20.87
CA HIS A 119 13.33 15.70 -20.40
C HIS A 119 13.10 15.44 -18.91
N PHE A 120 12.95 14.17 -18.53
CA PHE A 120 12.93 13.75 -17.13
C PHE A 120 14.26 14.10 -16.44
N ILE A 121 14.20 14.64 -15.23
CA ILE A 121 15.40 15.01 -14.45
C ILE A 121 15.50 14.25 -13.12
N GLY A 122 14.41 13.76 -12.54
CA GLY A 122 14.42 12.98 -11.31
C GLY A 122 13.03 12.77 -10.71
N SER A 123 12.96 11.84 -9.76
CA SER A 123 11.79 11.56 -8.92
C SER A 123 12.23 11.58 -7.45
N GLN A 124 11.31 11.92 -6.54
CA GLN A 124 11.48 11.72 -5.10
C GLN A 124 10.12 11.42 -4.47
N TYR A 125 10.13 10.70 -3.34
CA TYR A 125 8.94 10.34 -2.60
C TYR A 125 9.18 10.48 -1.10
N ALA A 126 8.11 10.70 -0.35
CA ALA A 126 8.11 10.77 1.10
C ALA A 126 8.45 9.39 1.71
N VAL A 127 9.29 9.39 2.74
CA VAL A 127 9.66 8.19 3.51
C VAL A 127 9.15 8.32 4.95
N ASN A 128 8.84 7.20 5.59
CA ASN A 128 8.51 7.10 7.02
C ASN A 128 7.39 8.06 7.50
N GLY A 129 6.43 8.40 6.63
CA GLY A 129 5.33 9.32 6.93
C GLY A 129 5.71 10.81 6.96
N ALA A 130 6.97 11.15 6.68
CA ALA A 130 7.41 12.54 6.53
C ALA A 130 6.97 13.10 5.16
N TYR A 131 5.70 13.48 5.08
CA TYR A 131 5.07 13.88 3.82
C TYR A 131 5.47 15.27 3.31
N GLU A 132 5.95 16.19 4.16
CA GLU A 132 6.56 17.44 3.70
C GLU A 132 8.05 17.24 3.43
N PHE A 133 8.49 17.49 2.20
CA PHE A 133 9.89 17.36 1.81
C PHE A 133 10.29 18.29 0.67
N VAL A 134 11.60 18.53 0.57
CA VAL A 134 12.21 19.29 -0.53
C VAL A 134 12.76 18.33 -1.58
N PHE A 135 12.33 18.53 -2.83
CA PHE A 135 12.97 17.96 -4.02
C PHE A 135 14.00 18.93 -4.58
N GLU A 136 15.26 18.49 -4.65
CA GLU A 136 16.34 19.24 -5.30
C GLU A 136 16.96 18.44 -6.43
N GLN A 137 17.05 19.03 -7.64
CA GLN A 137 17.75 18.39 -8.75
C GLN A 137 18.43 19.38 -9.70
N THR A 138 19.67 19.07 -10.10
CA THR A 138 20.45 19.91 -11.01
C THR A 138 20.20 19.54 -12.47
N THR A 139 19.83 20.53 -13.29
CA THR A 139 19.45 20.33 -14.69
C THR A 139 20.09 21.35 -15.63
N LYS A 140 20.13 21.04 -16.93
CA LYS A 140 20.63 21.93 -17.99
C LYS A 140 19.50 22.82 -18.51
N LEU A 141 19.60 24.13 -18.30
CA LEU A 141 18.66 25.11 -18.84
C LEU A 141 19.25 25.86 -20.03
N ARG A 142 18.40 26.11 -21.03
CA ARG A 142 18.74 26.90 -22.22
C ARG A 142 18.75 28.39 -21.86
N LYS A 143 19.45 29.23 -22.63
CA LYS A 143 19.22 30.68 -22.56
C LYS A 143 17.82 30.97 -23.12
N GLY A 144 17.13 31.95 -22.56
CA GLY A 144 15.75 32.26 -22.93
C GLY A 144 14.72 31.30 -22.34
N HIS A 145 13.74 30.87 -23.15
CA HIS A 145 12.60 30.10 -22.69
C HIS A 145 12.95 28.66 -22.28
N ASN A 146 12.48 28.29 -21.09
CA ASN A 146 12.48 26.93 -20.59
C ASN A 146 11.09 26.59 -20.05
N TYR A 147 10.74 25.31 -20.15
CA TYR A 147 9.50 24.74 -19.65
C TYR A 147 9.82 23.80 -18.50
N ILE A 148 9.14 24.00 -17.37
CA ILE A 148 9.22 23.12 -16.19
C ILE A 148 7.84 22.48 -16.05
N ALA A 149 7.81 21.16 -15.93
CA ALA A 149 6.62 20.39 -15.65
C ALA A 149 6.93 19.45 -14.47
N LEU A 150 6.12 19.54 -13.43
CA LEU A 150 6.22 18.75 -12.22
C LEU A 150 4.95 17.90 -12.14
N LEU A 151 5.10 16.58 -12.06
CA LEU A 151 4.01 15.66 -11.84
C LEU A 151 4.03 15.31 -10.36
N SER A 152 3.02 15.73 -9.61
CA SER A 152 2.83 15.27 -8.24
C SER A 152 1.82 14.13 -8.22
N SER A 153 2.09 13.15 -7.37
CA SER A 153 1.42 11.85 -7.31
C SER A 153 1.07 11.57 -5.84
N THR A 154 -0.21 11.35 -5.55
CA THR A 154 -0.68 10.88 -4.24
C THR A 154 -0.53 9.36 -4.12
N ASN A 155 -0.73 8.83 -2.91
CA ASN A 155 -0.68 7.39 -2.67
C ASN A 155 -1.71 7.04 -1.59
N GLY A 156 -2.98 7.30 -1.90
CA GLY A 156 -4.06 7.36 -0.93
C GLY A 156 -4.12 8.70 -0.18
N LEU A 157 -5.14 8.84 0.66
CA LEU A 157 -5.41 9.99 1.52
C LEU A 157 -5.33 9.57 3.00
N ALA A 158 -5.11 10.53 3.89
CA ALA A 158 -5.11 10.28 5.33
C ALA A 158 -6.51 9.82 5.80
N ASN A 159 -6.53 8.78 6.64
CA ASN A 159 -7.76 8.09 7.07
C ASN A 159 -7.93 7.99 8.60
N TYR A 160 -7.01 8.58 9.37
CA TYR A 160 -7.02 8.58 10.84
C TYR A 160 -6.20 9.74 11.40
N GLY A 161 -6.53 10.20 12.61
CA GLY A 161 -5.88 11.31 13.32
C GLY A 161 -6.82 12.47 13.61
N ALA A 162 -6.39 13.45 14.41
CA ALA A 162 -7.14 14.70 14.54
C ALA A 162 -6.96 15.52 13.25
N TYR A 163 -8.06 16.04 12.70
CA TYR A 163 -8.07 16.87 11.48
C TYR A 163 -7.40 16.23 10.26
N PHE A 164 -7.52 14.90 10.08
CA PHE A 164 -6.93 14.20 8.94
C PHE A 164 -7.51 14.66 7.58
N ASP A 165 -8.73 15.19 7.60
CA ASP A 165 -9.43 15.83 6.49
C ASP A 165 -8.80 17.16 6.04
N LEU A 166 -8.00 17.79 6.90
CA LEU A 166 -7.25 19.02 6.58
C LEU A 166 -5.81 18.75 6.09
N GLN A 167 -5.43 17.47 5.92
CA GLN A 167 -4.15 17.09 5.31
C GLN A 167 -4.08 17.58 3.86
N ARG A 168 -2.93 18.13 3.46
CA ARG A 168 -2.73 18.80 2.17
C ARG A 168 -1.65 18.09 1.37
N ALA A 169 -1.83 17.97 0.06
CA ALA A 169 -0.88 17.34 -0.83
C ALA A 169 -0.54 18.21 -2.05
N GLY A 170 0.44 17.74 -2.82
CA GLY A 170 1.02 18.46 -3.95
C GLY A 170 1.92 19.62 -3.53
N ILE A 171 2.15 20.52 -4.46
CA ILE A 171 3.09 21.65 -4.31
C ILE A 171 2.41 22.84 -3.61
N ASP A 172 1.60 22.56 -2.58
CA ASP A 172 0.74 23.52 -1.90
C ASP A 172 1.55 24.68 -1.27
N GLY A 173 1.40 25.88 -1.84
CA GLY A 173 2.09 27.10 -1.40
C GLY A 173 3.59 27.17 -1.76
N GLY A 174 4.21 26.06 -2.14
CA GLY A 174 5.63 25.98 -2.51
C GLY A 174 6.58 26.16 -1.31
N PRO A 175 7.76 26.81 -1.49
CA PRO A 175 8.21 27.52 -2.69
C PRO A 175 8.70 26.61 -3.84
N VAL A 176 8.71 27.17 -5.05
CA VAL A 176 9.43 26.63 -6.21
C VAL A 176 10.50 27.63 -6.66
N ASN A 177 11.74 27.18 -6.73
CA ASN A 177 12.93 28.01 -6.94
C ASN A 177 13.87 27.42 -8.01
N LEU A 178 14.53 28.30 -8.78
CA LEU A 178 15.74 27.95 -9.56
C LEU A 178 16.95 28.65 -8.95
N ILE A 179 17.95 27.87 -8.55
CA ILE A 179 19.20 28.36 -7.95
C ILE A 179 20.30 28.27 -9.00
N GLY A 180 20.94 29.41 -9.29
CA GLY A 180 21.87 29.60 -10.39
C GLY A 180 23.27 30.03 -9.97
N TYR A 181 23.90 30.87 -10.79
CA TYR A 181 25.24 31.39 -10.54
C TYR A 181 25.30 32.16 -9.21
N GLY A 182 26.35 31.94 -8.42
CA GLY A 182 26.53 32.58 -7.11
C GLY A 182 25.47 32.22 -6.06
N ASN A 183 24.78 31.09 -6.20
CA ASN A 183 23.60 30.70 -5.40
C ASN A 183 22.43 31.68 -5.50
N ALA A 184 22.39 32.54 -6.52
CA ALA A 184 21.28 33.44 -6.73
C ALA A 184 19.99 32.66 -7.06
N THR A 185 18.89 33.04 -6.41
CA THR A 185 17.62 32.32 -6.47
C THR A 185 16.59 33.09 -7.30
N ILE A 186 15.97 32.41 -8.26
CA ILE A 186 14.81 32.89 -9.00
C ILE A 186 13.57 32.18 -8.46
N ASN A 187 12.69 32.91 -7.79
CA ASN A 187 11.43 32.40 -7.27
C ASN A 187 10.40 32.25 -8.40
N LEU A 188 9.79 31.07 -8.52
CA LEU A 188 8.76 30.71 -9.51
C LEU A 188 7.37 30.50 -8.88
N THR A 189 7.25 30.61 -7.56
CA THR A 189 6.03 30.31 -6.79
C THR A 189 4.81 31.09 -7.29
N SER A 190 4.99 32.38 -7.58
CA SER A 190 3.95 33.29 -8.08
C SER A 190 3.90 33.42 -9.61
N ASN A 191 4.52 32.49 -10.36
CA ASN A 191 4.35 32.44 -11.81
C ASN A 191 2.90 32.03 -12.18
N THR A 192 2.53 32.25 -13.44
CA THR A 192 1.37 31.56 -14.02
C THR A 192 1.70 30.08 -14.18
N TRP A 193 1.10 29.26 -13.32
CA TRP A 193 1.11 27.80 -13.37
C TRP A 193 -0.09 27.29 -14.16
N THR A 194 0.14 26.28 -14.99
CA THR A 194 -0.89 25.56 -15.74
C THR A 194 -0.99 24.14 -15.24
N TYR A 195 -2.21 23.68 -15.05
CA TYR A 195 -2.58 22.44 -14.39
C TYR A 195 -3.21 21.48 -15.38
N LYS A 196 -2.98 20.18 -15.17
CA LYS A 196 -3.78 19.12 -15.77
C LYS A 196 -3.98 18.00 -14.75
N ILE A 197 -5.23 17.65 -14.51
CA ILE A 197 -5.62 16.48 -13.71
C ILE A 197 -5.38 15.22 -14.54
N GLY A 198 -4.78 14.20 -13.92
CA GLY A 198 -4.58 12.88 -14.52
C GLY A 198 -3.57 12.80 -15.64
N LEU A 199 -3.30 11.56 -16.05
CA LEU A 199 -2.45 11.19 -17.17
C LEU A 199 -3.24 11.17 -18.48
N ASN A 200 -2.57 11.41 -19.62
CA ASN A 200 -3.19 11.23 -20.93
C ASN A 200 -3.60 9.77 -21.15
N GLY A 201 -2.85 8.80 -20.60
CA GLY A 201 -3.26 7.39 -20.61
C GLY A 201 -4.53 7.07 -19.80
N GLU A 202 -4.90 7.91 -18.83
CA GLU A 202 -6.18 7.80 -18.11
C GLU A 202 -7.33 8.36 -18.96
N ASP A 203 -7.13 9.52 -19.59
CA ASP A 203 -8.10 10.15 -20.52
C ASP A 203 -8.38 9.28 -21.75
N GLU A 204 -7.33 8.68 -22.33
CA GLU A 204 -7.42 7.70 -23.43
C GLU A 204 -7.96 6.33 -22.97
N LYS A 205 -8.11 6.12 -21.65
CA LYS A 205 -8.61 4.88 -21.03
C LYS A 205 -7.86 3.62 -21.47
N LEU A 206 -6.52 3.68 -21.46
CA LEU A 206 -5.64 2.61 -21.97
C LEU A 206 -5.79 1.26 -21.27
N TYR A 207 -6.34 1.27 -20.07
CA TYR A 207 -6.70 0.08 -19.31
C TYR A 207 -7.87 -0.71 -19.92
N LEU A 208 -8.74 -0.10 -20.73
CA LEU A 208 -9.92 -0.75 -21.31
C LEU A 208 -9.59 -1.61 -22.54
N PRO A 209 -10.05 -2.87 -22.61
CA PRO A 209 -9.84 -3.73 -23.78
C PRO A 209 -10.41 -3.19 -25.10
N SER A 210 -11.47 -2.38 -25.04
CA SER A 210 -12.11 -1.79 -26.23
C SER A 210 -11.28 -0.73 -26.94
N GLN A 211 -10.32 -0.08 -26.26
CA GLN A 211 -9.45 0.96 -26.85
C GLN A 211 -8.18 0.41 -27.51
N GLN A 212 -8.07 -0.92 -27.64
CA GLN A 212 -6.83 -1.56 -28.10
C GLN A 212 -6.53 -1.41 -29.60
N HIS A 213 -7.53 -1.16 -30.44
CA HIS A 213 -7.38 -1.07 -31.90
C HIS A 213 -7.15 0.36 -32.41
N SER A 214 -7.61 1.37 -31.68
CA SER A 214 -7.46 2.80 -32.00
C SER A 214 -6.08 3.36 -31.67
N ILE A 215 -5.25 2.60 -30.95
CA ILE A 215 -4.08 3.10 -30.24
C ILE A 215 -2.81 2.32 -30.61
N LYS A 216 -1.74 3.04 -30.95
CA LYS A 216 -0.46 2.45 -31.35
C LYS A 216 0.36 1.97 -30.14
N TRP A 217 0.62 0.67 -30.11
CA TRP A 217 1.56 0.03 -29.19
C TRP A 217 2.83 -0.42 -29.93
N PHE A 218 3.96 -0.41 -29.25
CA PHE A 218 5.25 -0.88 -29.76
C PHE A 218 5.53 -2.31 -29.26
N SER A 219 6.20 -3.11 -30.08
CA SER A 219 6.65 -4.47 -29.76
C SER A 219 8.17 -4.57 -30.01
N GLY A 220 8.82 -5.57 -29.42
CA GLY A 220 10.26 -5.79 -29.58
C GLY A 220 11.05 -5.36 -28.34
N HIS A 221 12.03 -4.47 -28.49
CA HIS A 221 12.85 -4.01 -27.37
C HIS A 221 11.99 -3.28 -26.33
N LEU A 222 11.94 -3.83 -25.11
CA LEU A 222 11.14 -3.34 -24.00
C LEU A 222 11.95 -2.30 -23.20
N PRO A 223 11.36 -1.15 -22.80
CA PRO A 223 12.02 -0.23 -21.89
C PRO A 223 12.29 -0.91 -20.55
N ILE A 224 13.48 -0.69 -20.01
CA ILE A 224 13.88 -1.10 -18.66
C ILE A 224 14.24 0.17 -17.89
N ASN A 225 13.80 0.27 -16.62
CA ASN A 225 14.08 1.40 -15.72
C ASN A 225 13.75 2.78 -16.33
N ARG A 226 12.69 2.85 -17.13
CA ARG A 226 12.18 4.10 -17.72
C ARG A 226 10.82 4.45 -17.08
N PRO A 227 10.66 5.66 -16.52
CA PRO A 227 9.41 6.08 -15.88
C PRO A 227 8.32 6.42 -16.91
N LEU A 228 7.08 6.45 -16.43
CA LEU A 228 5.85 6.75 -17.17
C LEU A 228 5.70 5.92 -18.46
N ILE A 229 5.70 4.59 -18.33
CA ILE A 229 5.50 3.63 -19.42
C ILE A 229 4.23 2.82 -19.19
N TRP A 230 3.41 2.70 -20.23
CA TRP A 230 2.33 1.72 -20.27
C TRP A 230 2.83 0.43 -20.91
N TYR A 231 2.54 -0.70 -20.28
CA TYR A 231 2.79 -2.04 -20.78
C TYR A 231 1.47 -2.80 -20.96
N LYS A 232 1.44 -3.67 -21.96
CA LYS A 232 0.28 -4.51 -22.31
C LYS A 232 0.77 -5.92 -22.62
N THR A 233 0.06 -6.93 -22.14
CA THR A 233 0.21 -8.31 -22.65
C THR A 233 -1.13 -9.03 -22.66
N ILE A 234 -1.15 -10.19 -23.34
CA ILE A 234 -2.28 -11.10 -23.38
C ILE A 234 -1.84 -12.40 -22.69
N PHE A 235 -2.70 -12.96 -21.84
CA PHE A 235 -2.40 -14.16 -21.07
C PHE A 235 -3.62 -15.09 -20.94
N GLU A 236 -3.33 -16.39 -20.84
CA GLU A 236 -4.32 -17.42 -20.53
C GLU A 236 -4.36 -17.69 -19.03
N VAL A 237 -5.53 -18.02 -18.50
CA VAL A 237 -5.70 -18.30 -17.07
C VAL A 237 -5.37 -19.76 -16.77
N PRO A 238 -4.50 -20.03 -15.78
CA PRO A 238 -4.22 -21.38 -15.32
C PRO A 238 -5.46 -22.10 -14.78
N GLU A 239 -5.62 -23.37 -15.17
CA GLU A 239 -6.70 -24.23 -14.68
C GLU A 239 -6.72 -24.40 -13.15
N GLY A 240 -7.90 -24.74 -12.63
CA GLY A 240 -8.17 -24.92 -11.20
C GLY A 240 -9.00 -23.79 -10.61
N LYS A 241 -9.13 -23.81 -9.28
CA LYS A 241 -9.85 -22.80 -8.48
C LYS A 241 -8.94 -21.95 -7.58
N ASP A 242 -7.66 -22.32 -7.50
CA ASP A 242 -6.61 -21.69 -6.68
C ASP A 242 -6.54 -20.19 -6.93
N ALA A 243 -6.29 -19.37 -5.90
CA ALA A 243 -6.19 -17.92 -6.08
C ALA A 243 -5.02 -17.57 -7.04
N LEU A 244 -5.17 -16.48 -7.79
CA LEU A 244 -4.16 -16.00 -8.72
C LEU A 244 -3.47 -14.77 -8.15
N VAL A 245 -2.15 -14.68 -8.34
CA VAL A 245 -1.38 -13.47 -8.05
C VAL A 245 -0.47 -13.12 -9.20
N LEU A 246 -0.32 -11.82 -9.45
CA LEU A 246 0.71 -11.26 -10.30
C LEU A 246 1.94 -10.99 -9.42
N ASP A 247 3.06 -11.64 -9.73
CA ASP A 247 4.34 -11.35 -9.14
C ASP A 247 4.97 -10.18 -9.90
N LEU A 248 5.04 -9.01 -9.26
CA LEU A 248 5.59 -7.79 -9.84
C LEU A 248 7.05 -7.53 -9.42
N GLN A 249 7.80 -8.58 -9.06
CA GLN A 249 9.23 -8.44 -8.75
C GLN A 249 9.98 -7.70 -9.88
N GLY A 250 10.74 -6.67 -9.51
CA GLY A 250 11.52 -5.87 -10.45
C GLY A 250 10.79 -4.66 -11.04
N MET A 251 9.50 -4.49 -10.77
CA MET A 251 8.76 -3.28 -11.11
C MET A 251 8.99 -2.15 -10.09
N GLY A 252 8.60 -0.92 -10.46
CA GLY A 252 8.75 0.28 -9.66
C GLY A 252 7.50 0.56 -8.81
N LYS A 253 6.66 1.47 -9.30
CA LYS A 253 5.32 1.80 -8.76
C LYS A 253 4.37 1.93 -9.93
N GLY A 254 3.08 1.69 -9.73
CA GLY A 254 2.06 2.09 -10.67
C GLY A 254 0.73 1.42 -10.44
N TYR A 255 0.06 1.04 -11.52
CA TYR A 255 -1.30 0.49 -11.50
C TYR A 255 -1.39 -0.72 -12.41
N ALA A 256 -2.21 -1.68 -12.02
CA ALA A 256 -2.48 -2.87 -12.81
C ALA A 256 -3.98 -3.02 -13.09
N TRP A 257 -4.32 -3.47 -14.30
CA TRP A 257 -5.68 -3.80 -14.71
C TRP A 257 -5.73 -5.13 -15.45
N VAL A 258 -6.74 -5.92 -15.14
CA VAL A 258 -7.05 -7.20 -15.79
C VAL A 258 -8.40 -7.05 -16.48
N ASN A 259 -8.43 -7.17 -17.81
CA ASN A 259 -9.60 -6.94 -18.66
C ASN A 259 -10.33 -5.58 -18.42
N GLY A 260 -9.59 -4.55 -18.01
CA GLY A 260 -10.13 -3.22 -17.69
C GLY A 260 -10.57 -3.03 -16.23
N HIS A 261 -10.63 -4.09 -15.43
CA HIS A 261 -10.84 -4.00 -13.99
C HIS A 261 -9.51 -3.72 -13.28
N SER A 262 -9.45 -2.67 -12.45
CA SER A 262 -8.25 -2.40 -11.66
C SER A 262 -8.05 -3.48 -10.59
N ILE A 263 -6.81 -3.94 -10.43
CA ILE A 263 -6.37 -4.77 -9.31
C ILE A 263 -5.58 -3.96 -8.26
N GLY A 264 -5.65 -2.62 -8.36
CA GLY A 264 -5.06 -1.68 -7.42
C GLY A 264 -3.72 -1.07 -7.86
N ARG A 265 -3.15 -0.27 -6.94
CA ARG A 265 -1.79 0.26 -7.03
C ARG A 265 -0.78 -0.87 -6.73
N TYR A 266 0.38 -0.79 -7.36
CA TYR A 266 1.54 -1.61 -7.01
C TYR A 266 2.73 -0.73 -6.65
N TRP A 267 3.58 -1.19 -5.73
CA TRP A 267 4.84 -0.52 -5.38
C TRP A 267 5.92 -1.49 -4.85
N PRO A 268 6.31 -2.54 -5.60
CA PRO A 268 7.32 -3.50 -5.15
C PRO A 268 8.73 -2.91 -5.02
N SER A 269 9.03 -1.72 -5.55
CA SER A 269 10.28 -1.03 -5.24
C SER A 269 10.30 -0.35 -3.86
N PHE A 270 9.15 -0.21 -3.18
CA PHE A 270 9.10 0.23 -1.79
C PHE A 270 9.42 -0.94 -0.88
N ILE A 271 10.66 -0.98 -0.39
CA ILE A 271 11.18 -2.05 0.46
C ILE A 271 10.67 -1.86 1.89
N ALA A 272 10.21 -2.95 2.51
CA ALA A 272 9.86 -2.99 3.92
C ALA A 272 11.10 -2.76 4.79
N ASP A 273 10.92 -2.01 5.87
CA ASP A 273 11.94 -1.76 6.90
C ASP A 273 12.71 -3.04 7.27
N ASP A 274 14.03 -2.94 7.43
CA ASP A 274 14.88 -4.05 7.86
C ASP A 274 14.66 -4.38 9.36
N GLU A 275 14.09 -3.45 10.13
CA GLU A 275 13.90 -3.58 11.57
C GLU A 275 12.56 -4.20 12.01
N GLY A 276 12.62 -4.92 13.14
CA GLY A 276 11.46 -5.54 13.81
C GLY A 276 11.13 -6.97 13.37
N CYS A 277 11.78 -7.51 12.34
CA CYS A 277 11.70 -8.95 12.04
C CYS A 277 12.54 -9.76 13.03
N GLY A 278 11.87 -10.53 13.89
CA GLY A 278 12.50 -11.40 14.87
C GLY A 278 11.66 -12.62 15.22
N PRO A 279 12.18 -13.54 16.05
CA PRO A 279 11.38 -14.62 16.61
C PRO A 279 10.29 -14.06 17.52
N CYS A 280 9.04 -14.43 17.27
CA CYS A 280 7.90 -14.03 18.07
C CYS A 280 7.32 -15.22 18.87
N ASP A 281 6.78 -14.94 20.06
CA ASP A 281 6.05 -15.89 20.90
C ASP A 281 4.75 -15.22 21.38
N TYR A 282 3.64 -15.96 21.26
CA TYR A 282 2.28 -15.55 21.59
C TYR A 282 2.03 -15.38 23.10
N LYS A 283 2.93 -15.87 23.95
CA LYS A 283 2.78 -15.84 25.42
C LYS A 283 2.96 -14.46 26.06
N HIS A 284 3.50 -13.51 25.31
CA HIS A 284 3.83 -12.17 25.79
C HIS A 284 2.83 -11.14 25.26
N GLU A 285 2.82 -9.96 25.88
CA GLU A 285 2.03 -8.82 25.42
C GLU A 285 2.33 -8.49 23.95
N TYR A 286 1.28 -8.26 23.16
CA TYR A 286 1.38 -8.04 21.72
C TYR A 286 1.41 -6.55 21.41
N ASP A 287 2.36 -6.17 20.55
CA ASP A 287 2.40 -4.89 19.86
C ASP A 287 2.58 -5.11 18.35
N SER A 288 2.32 -4.08 17.54
CA SER A 288 2.36 -4.15 16.07
C SER A 288 3.75 -4.39 15.47
N ASN A 289 4.81 -4.32 16.27
CA ASN A 289 6.19 -4.46 15.84
C ASN A 289 6.75 -5.85 16.20
N ARG A 290 6.18 -6.52 17.21
CA ARG A 290 6.65 -7.79 17.77
C ARG A 290 6.74 -8.96 16.80
N CYS A 291 5.87 -9.02 15.79
CA CYS A 291 5.67 -10.18 14.92
C CYS A 291 5.82 -9.85 13.43
N ARG A 292 6.64 -8.86 13.06
CA ARG A 292 6.85 -8.47 11.66
C ARG A 292 7.58 -9.58 10.87
N THR A 293 7.27 -9.68 9.59
CA THR A 293 7.92 -10.59 8.63
C THR A 293 8.27 -9.84 7.35
N ASP A 294 9.11 -10.46 6.51
CA ASP A 294 9.45 -9.95 5.17
C ASP A 294 10.18 -8.59 5.12
N CYS A 295 10.85 -8.21 6.21
CA CYS A 295 11.83 -7.13 6.25
C CYS A 295 12.90 -7.26 5.15
N GLY A 296 13.35 -6.13 4.60
CA GLY A 296 14.33 -6.09 3.50
C GLY A 296 13.82 -6.58 2.15
N LYS A 297 12.50 -6.82 2.00
CA LYS A 297 11.85 -7.25 0.76
C LYS A 297 10.84 -6.20 0.29
N PRO A 298 10.35 -6.27 -0.96
CA PRO A 298 9.19 -5.50 -1.39
C PRO A 298 8.04 -5.58 -0.38
N SER A 299 7.60 -4.43 0.14
CA SER A 299 6.47 -4.31 1.08
C SER A 299 5.22 -5.03 0.58
N GLN A 300 5.00 -5.01 -0.75
CA GLN A 300 4.15 -5.96 -1.45
C GLN A 300 4.79 -6.39 -2.78
N ARG A 301 5.05 -7.70 -2.92
CA ARG A 301 5.52 -8.32 -4.17
C ARG A 301 4.40 -8.92 -5.02
N TRP A 302 3.44 -9.57 -4.38
CA TRP A 302 2.36 -10.32 -5.03
C TRP A 302 1.05 -9.55 -4.96
N TYR A 303 0.40 -9.40 -6.11
CA TYR A 303 -0.81 -8.61 -6.28
C TYR A 303 -1.97 -9.51 -6.69
N HIS A 304 -3.04 -9.53 -5.92
CA HIS A 304 -4.15 -10.46 -6.12
C HIS A 304 -4.87 -10.18 -7.44
N VAL A 305 -5.06 -11.23 -8.24
CA VAL A 305 -5.86 -11.21 -9.46
C VAL A 305 -7.15 -11.99 -9.19
N PRO A 306 -8.29 -11.33 -8.97
CA PRO A 306 -9.55 -12.02 -8.75
C PRO A 306 -9.94 -12.83 -9.99
N ARG A 307 -10.19 -14.13 -9.84
CA ARG A 307 -10.57 -15.01 -10.98
C ARG A 307 -11.80 -14.51 -11.74
N TYR A 308 -12.71 -13.79 -11.08
CA TYR A 308 -13.91 -13.23 -11.73
C TYR A 308 -13.64 -12.00 -12.61
N PHE A 309 -12.46 -11.37 -12.53
CA PHE A 309 -12.00 -10.40 -13.54
C PHE A 309 -11.45 -11.08 -14.80
N THR A 310 -11.33 -12.41 -14.80
CA THR A 310 -10.74 -13.19 -15.89
C THR A 310 -11.76 -14.05 -16.62
N THR A 311 -11.42 -14.45 -17.85
CA THR A 311 -12.20 -15.37 -18.68
C THR A 311 -11.42 -16.65 -18.94
N LYS A 312 -12.09 -17.68 -19.49
CA LYS A 312 -11.46 -18.95 -19.91
C LYS A 312 -10.60 -18.84 -21.18
N GLY A 313 -10.64 -17.73 -21.90
CA GLY A 313 -9.83 -17.47 -23.08
C GLY A 313 -8.85 -16.32 -22.84
N PRO A 314 -8.37 -15.63 -23.89
CA PRO A 314 -7.33 -14.62 -23.76
C PRO A 314 -7.78 -13.45 -22.88
N ASN A 315 -6.95 -13.12 -21.89
CA ASN A 315 -7.14 -12.01 -20.97
C ASN A 315 -6.12 -10.91 -21.26
N THR A 316 -6.51 -9.64 -21.14
CA THR A 316 -5.57 -8.51 -21.21
C THR A 316 -5.06 -8.19 -19.81
N LEU A 317 -3.74 -8.04 -19.68
CA LEU A 317 -3.08 -7.36 -18.57
C LEU A 317 -2.52 -6.03 -19.06
N ILE A 318 -2.93 -4.91 -18.43
CA ILE A 318 -2.36 -3.58 -18.63
C ILE A 318 -1.65 -3.17 -17.33
N LEU A 319 -0.45 -2.63 -17.47
CA LEU A 319 0.29 -2.00 -16.38
C LEU A 319 0.65 -0.56 -16.77
N PHE A 320 0.44 0.39 -15.87
CA PHE A 320 1.16 1.67 -15.90
C PHE A 320 2.33 1.57 -14.94
N GLU A 321 3.53 1.95 -15.37
CA GLU A 321 4.76 2.00 -14.58
C GLU A 321 5.24 3.44 -14.45
N GLU A 322 5.21 3.95 -13.21
CA GLU A 322 5.41 5.34 -12.82
C GLU A 322 6.90 5.67 -12.66
N PHE A 323 7.69 4.77 -12.05
CA PHE A 323 9.11 5.00 -11.73
C PHE A 323 10.07 4.35 -12.72
N GLY A 324 9.63 3.26 -13.36
CA GLY A 324 10.45 2.41 -14.21
C GLY A 324 10.87 1.13 -13.49
N GLY A 325 10.85 0.02 -14.23
CA GLY A 325 11.28 -1.28 -13.73
C GLY A 325 11.64 -2.25 -14.85
N ASP A 326 11.73 -3.53 -14.51
CA ASP A 326 12.10 -4.63 -15.41
C ASP A 326 10.94 -5.61 -15.61
N ILE A 327 10.19 -5.35 -16.67
CA ILE A 327 9.00 -6.11 -17.08
C ILE A 327 9.28 -7.60 -17.38
N SER A 328 10.53 -8.00 -17.59
CA SER A 328 10.91 -9.37 -17.96
C SER A 328 10.71 -10.39 -16.84
N LYS A 329 10.60 -9.93 -15.59
CA LYS A 329 10.48 -10.75 -14.38
C LYS A 329 9.04 -11.02 -13.93
N ILE A 330 8.07 -10.35 -14.54
CA ILE A 330 6.66 -10.49 -14.15
C ILE A 330 6.16 -11.90 -14.51
N SER A 331 5.45 -12.54 -13.58
CA SER A 331 4.79 -13.84 -13.80
C SER A 331 3.40 -13.88 -13.17
N LEU A 332 2.47 -14.60 -13.79
CA LEU A 332 1.22 -15.01 -13.15
C LEU A 332 1.48 -16.32 -12.40
N GLN A 333 1.08 -16.37 -11.13
CA GLN A 333 1.34 -17.51 -10.26
C GLN A 333 0.02 -17.99 -9.63
N LYS A 334 -0.08 -19.30 -9.39
CA LYS A 334 -1.16 -19.88 -8.57
C LYS A 334 -0.74 -19.91 -7.11
N VAL A 335 -1.64 -19.54 -6.22
CA VAL A 335 -1.45 -19.61 -4.77
C VAL A 335 -1.95 -20.96 -4.27
N SER A 336 -1.03 -21.82 -3.83
CA SER A 336 -1.32 -23.14 -3.29
C SER A 336 -1.13 -23.16 -1.77
N SER A 337 -2.04 -23.80 -1.05
CA SER A 337 -1.94 -24.03 0.40
C SER A 337 -1.41 -25.43 0.68
N LEU A 338 -0.20 -25.53 1.25
CA LEU A 338 0.32 -26.77 1.82
C LEU A 338 -0.03 -26.82 3.31
N THR A 339 -1.02 -27.61 3.68
CA THR A 339 -1.34 -27.91 5.08
C THR A 339 -0.40 -29.00 5.61
N SER A 340 0.51 -28.66 6.53
CA SER A 340 1.31 -29.68 7.22
C SER A 340 0.59 -30.21 8.46
N PHE A 341 0.34 -31.52 8.47
CA PHE A 341 -0.15 -32.26 9.64
C PHE A 341 0.95 -33.21 10.16
N GLU A 342 2.11 -32.69 10.61
CA GLU A 342 2.92 -33.40 11.63
C GLU A 342 4.04 -32.58 12.27
N SER A 343 4.52 -33.07 13.42
CA SER A 343 5.35 -32.36 14.39
C SER A 343 6.86 -32.62 14.25
N SER A 344 7.36 -32.76 13.03
CA SER A 344 8.80 -32.94 12.71
C SER A 344 9.11 -32.17 11.42
N VAL A 345 9.48 -30.90 11.58
CA VAL A 345 9.34 -29.87 10.54
C VAL A 345 10.63 -29.56 9.77
N ASP A 346 11.81 -29.96 10.24
CA ASP A 346 13.06 -29.59 9.56
C ASP A 346 13.49 -30.61 8.47
N ASP A 347 13.64 -31.90 8.79
CA ASP A 347 14.25 -32.87 7.85
C ASP A 347 13.33 -33.28 6.67
N MET A 348 12.07 -33.62 6.94
CA MET A 348 11.13 -34.09 5.90
C MET A 348 10.73 -32.98 4.89
N LEU A 349 10.86 -31.71 5.27
CA LEU A 349 10.54 -30.56 4.42
C LEU A 349 11.66 -30.29 3.41
N LEU A 350 12.92 -30.49 3.82
CA LEU A 350 14.06 -30.41 2.92
C LEU A 350 14.01 -31.49 1.83
N GLU A 351 13.65 -32.74 2.15
CA GLU A 351 13.56 -33.81 1.14
C GLU A 351 12.46 -33.58 0.10
N LYS A 352 11.24 -33.19 0.51
CA LYS A 352 10.15 -32.94 -0.45
C LYS A 352 10.39 -31.71 -1.33
N VAL A 353 10.98 -30.64 -0.78
CA VAL A 353 11.39 -29.47 -1.57
C VAL A 353 12.57 -29.82 -2.49
N ALA A 354 13.49 -30.68 -2.05
CA ALA A 354 14.62 -31.09 -2.87
C ALA A 354 14.23 -31.97 -4.08
N ALA A 355 13.10 -32.67 -4.01
CA ALA A 355 12.58 -33.52 -5.08
C ALA A 355 11.88 -32.75 -6.21
N GLU A 356 11.44 -31.50 -6.00
CA GLU A 356 10.64 -30.71 -6.97
C GLU A 356 11.30 -29.37 -7.36
N LYS A 357 12.65 -29.32 -7.37
CA LYS A 357 13.46 -28.09 -7.41
C LYS A 357 13.26 -27.11 -8.58
N ASP A 358 12.60 -27.50 -9.68
CA ASP A 358 12.61 -26.73 -10.93
C ASP A 358 11.43 -25.76 -11.15
N ASP A 359 10.42 -25.70 -10.26
CA ASP A 359 9.16 -24.97 -10.56
C ASP A 359 8.51 -24.22 -9.36
N PHE A 360 9.20 -24.09 -8.22
CA PHE A 360 8.67 -23.46 -7.00
C PHE A 360 9.55 -22.31 -6.48
N SER A 361 8.93 -21.15 -6.25
CA SER A 361 9.54 -20.07 -5.47
C SER A 361 9.08 -20.17 -4.02
N LEU A 362 10.01 -20.47 -3.10
CA LEU A 362 9.70 -20.45 -1.68
C LEU A 362 9.61 -19.02 -1.17
N SER A 363 8.39 -18.55 -0.91
CA SER A 363 8.17 -17.48 0.06
C SER A 363 8.44 -18.02 1.46
N PRO A 364 9.40 -17.48 2.23
CA PRO A 364 9.66 -17.92 3.61
C PRO A 364 8.62 -17.29 4.57
N ILE A 365 7.34 -17.56 4.32
CA ILE A 365 6.26 -17.31 5.27
C ILE A 365 6.38 -18.41 6.33
N ARG A 366 7.33 -18.24 7.26
CA ARG A 366 7.48 -19.11 8.43
C ARG A 366 6.28 -18.88 9.35
N ALA A 367 5.27 -19.72 9.22
CA ALA A 367 4.19 -19.79 10.18
C ALA A 367 4.71 -20.37 11.51
N LEU A 368 4.30 -19.76 12.63
CA LEU A 368 4.72 -20.12 13.98
C LEU A 368 4.41 -21.59 14.31
N SER A 369 5.44 -22.35 14.69
CA SER A 369 5.28 -23.74 15.11
C SER A 369 4.82 -23.83 16.58
N PHE A 370 3.54 -24.13 16.79
CA PHE A 370 3.05 -24.54 18.11
C PHE A 370 3.55 -25.96 18.45
N GLN A 371 4.71 -26.07 19.10
CA GLN A 371 5.12 -27.33 19.72
C GLN A 371 4.13 -27.73 20.83
N ARG A 372 3.38 -28.81 20.60
CA ARG A 372 2.62 -29.52 21.63
C ARG A 372 2.84 -31.02 21.47
N SER A 373 3.04 -31.73 22.58
CA SER A 373 3.24 -33.18 22.53
C SER A 373 1.93 -33.91 22.18
N ARG A 374 2.03 -35.10 21.56
CA ARG A 374 0.87 -35.96 21.25
C ARG A 374 -0.02 -36.24 22.47
N ALA A 375 0.55 -36.21 23.68
CA ALA A 375 -0.17 -36.34 24.95
C ALA A 375 -1.08 -35.13 25.23
N GLN A 376 -0.57 -33.90 25.11
CA GLN A 376 -1.34 -32.67 25.38
C GLN A 376 -2.52 -32.49 24.43
N VAL A 377 -2.34 -32.80 23.14
CA VAL A 377 -3.43 -32.70 22.13
C VAL A 377 -4.56 -33.70 22.43
N ARG A 378 -4.23 -34.94 22.83
CA ARG A 378 -5.22 -35.93 23.27
C ARG A 378 -5.93 -35.49 24.56
N GLN A 379 -5.20 -34.95 25.52
CA GLN A 379 -5.75 -34.50 26.81
C GLN A 379 -6.66 -33.26 26.68
N GLN A 380 -6.41 -32.39 25.69
CA GLN A 380 -7.29 -31.24 25.42
C GLN A 380 -8.54 -31.65 24.63
N ARG A 381 -8.43 -32.57 23.65
CA ARG A 381 -9.60 -33.13 22.95
C ARG A 381 -10.54 -33.90 23.89
N SER A 382 -10.02 -34.62 24.89
CA SER A 382 -10.86 -35.29 25.89
C SER A 382 -11.53 -34.30 26.85
N ARG A 383 -10.82 -33.24 27.29
CA ARG A 383 -11.38 -32.18 28.14
C ARG A 383 -12.51 -31.39 27.47
N VAL A 384 -12.36 -31.04 26.18
CA VAL A 384 -13.42 -30.34 25.42
C VAL A 384 -14.67 -31.21 25.26
N ARG A 385 -14.51 -32.52 24.96
CA ARG A 385 -15.64 -33.46 24.91
C ARG A 385 -16.32 -33.64 26.28
N LEU A 386 -15.57 -33.68 27.39
CA LEU A 386 -16.13 -33.76 28.73
C LEU A 386 -16.89 -32.47 29.14
N ALA A 387 -16.41 -31.31 28.69
CA ALA A 387 -17.06 -30.02 28.96
C ALA A 387 -18.40 -29.90 28.23
N ALA A 388 -18.46 -30.30 26.95
CA ALA A 388 -19.69 -30.34 26.17
C ALA A 388 -20.75 -31.26 26.81
N ALA A 389 -20.37 -32.49 27.17
CA ALA A 389 -21.28 -33.44 27.84
C ALA A 389 -21.80 -32.94 29.20
N ARG A 390 -21.00 -32.16 29.95
CA ARG A 390 -21.43 -31.52 31.21
C ARG A 390 -22.38 -30.33 31.01
N ALA A 391 -22.34 -29.68 29.84
CA ALA A 391 -23.26 -28.59 29.52
C ALA A 391 -24.66 -29.10 29.14
N GLU A 392 -24.73 -30.19 28.37
CA GLU A 392 -26.01 -30.82 27.98
C GLU A 392 -26.73 -31.42 29.19
N GLY A 393 -26.01 -32.11 30.08
CA GLY A 393 -26.56 -32.69 31.32
C GLY A 393 -27.11 -31.67 32.33
N ARG A 394 -26.88 -30.37 32.16
CA ARG A 394 -27.39 -29.30 33.04
C ARG A 394 -28.65 -28.60 32.53
N ARG A 395 -29.14 -28.89 31.32
CA ARG A 395 -30.38 -28.29 30.79
C ARG A 395 -31.68 -28.96 31.29
N GLY A 396 -31.58 -30.08 32.01
CA GLY A 396 -32.73 -30.83 32.52
C GLY A 396 -33.02 -30.65 34.01
N LYS A 397 -33.33 -29.42 34.47
CA LYS A 397 -34.13 -29.08 35.69
C LYS A 397 -34.08 -27.57 36.01
N ALA A 398 -35.11 -26.83 35.61
CA ALA A 398 -35.57 -25.61 36.26
C ALA A 398 -37.07 -25.43 35.94
N ALA A 399 -37.89 -25.15 36.96
CA ALA A 399 -39.35 -25.06 36.84
C ALA A 399 -39.82 -23.61 36.63
N ALA A 400 -41.11 -23.45 36.29
CA ALA A 400 -41.70 -22.17 35.89
C ALA A 400 -41.96 -21.19 37.05
N VAL A 401 -41.49 -19.94 36.86
CA VAL A 401 -42.03 -18.63 37.28
C VAL A 401 -41.40 -17.60 36.31
N GLY A 402 -42.05 -16.55 35.80
CA GLY A 402 -43.44 -16.08 35.83
C GLY A 402 -43.53 -14.70 35.14
N ASP A 403 -44.70 -14.27 34.64
CA ASP A 403 -44.84 -12.98 33.94
C ASP A 403 -44.78 -11.76 34.86
N GLY A 404 -44.17 -10.66 34.38
CA GLY A 404 -44.12 -9.38 35.08
C GLY A 404 -43.48 -8.26 34.25
N GLN A 405 -44.31 -7.40 33.65
CA GLN A 405 -43.87 -6.16 33.02
C GLN A 405 -43.47 -5.12 34.09
N CYS A 406 -42.43 -4.31 33.84
CA CYS A 406 -42.35 -2.97 34.42
C CYS A 406 -41.55 -1.98 33.57
N SER A 407 -42.06 -0.75 33.56
CA SER A 407 -41.59 0.46 32.86
C SER A 407 -40.16 0.89 33.19
N GLY A 408 -39.54 1.64 32.26
CA GLY A 408 -38.24 2.28 32.49
C GLY A 408 -38.29 3.51 33.41
N MET A 409 -37.10 3.93 33.84
CA MET A 409 -36.82 5.24 34.43
C MET A 409 -35.48 5.75 33.89
N GLU A 410 -35.40 7.06 33.65
CA GLU A 410 -34.14 7.75 33.39
C GLU A 410 -33.29 7.82 34.66
N ALA A 411 -31.96 7.68 34.53
CA ALA A 411 -31.03 8.16 35.54
C ALA A 411 -29.70 8.58 34.88
N ARG A 412 -29.26 9.81 35.15
CA ARG A 412 -27.97 10.37 34.74
C ARG A 412 -26.81 9.56 35.34
N ALA A 413 -25.75 9.36 34.55
CA ALA A 413 -24.42 9.01 35.08
C ALA A 413 -23.52 10.24 35.06
N THR A 414 -23.15 10.73 36.25
CA THR A 414 -22.19 11.82 36.46
C THR A 414 -20.76 11.38 36.20
N SER A 415 -19.94 12.27 35.64
CA SER A 415 -18.48 12.12 35.58
C SER A 415 -17.90 12.11 36.99
N THR A 416 -17.11 11.09 37.31
CA THR A 416 -16.24 11.09 38.50
C THR A 416 -14.85 10.64 38.11
N GLU A 417 -13.93 11.59 37.97
CA GLU A 417 -12.50 11.29 37.99
C GLU A 417 -12.10 10.86 39.40
N ARG A 418 -11.26 9.84 39.50
CA ARG A 418 -10.44 9.57 40.69
C ARG A 418 -9.04 9.20 40.24
N GLY A 419 -8.08 10.09 40.50
CA GLY A 419 -6.67 9.75 40.39
C GLY A 419 -6.25 8.85 41.54
N GLU A 420 -5.32 7.92 41.27
CA GLU A 420 -4.68 7.12 42.30
C GLU A 420 -3.44 7.85 42.84
N GLY A 421 -3.41 8.06 44.16
CA GLY A 421 -2.25 8.61 44.84
C GLY A 421 -1.25 7.52 45.23
N VAL A 422 0.03 7.73 44.94
CA VAL A 422 1.13 6.91 45.48
C VAL A 422 1.56 7.49 46.83
N GLY A 423 1.56 6.66 47.88
CA GLY A 423 1.98 7.07 49.22
C GLY A 423 2.94 6.09 49.88
N ARG A 424 4.11 6.62 50.31
CA ARG A 424 5.06 6.16 51.36
C ARG A 424 6.43 6.80 51.06
N GLY A 425 7.11 7.49 51.97
CA GLY A 425 6.69 7.96 53.29
C GLY A 425 7.83 8.66 54.06
N LEU A 426 7.45 9.50 55.03
CA LEU A 426 8.16 9.85 56.28
C LEU A 426 9.66 10.23 56.23
N ALA A 427 9.95 11.53 56.36
CA ALA A 427 10.81 12.09 57.42
C ALA A 427 10.71 13.63 57.49
N GLU A 428 10.05 14.13 58.54
CA GLU A 428 10.25 15.48 59.11
C GLU A 428 11.10 15.34 60.40
N PRO A 429 11.63 16.41 61.07
CA PRO A 429 11.19 17.82 61.01
C PRO A 429 12.33 18.86 60.90
N GLY A 430 11.97 20.15 60.78
CA GLY A 430 12.94 21.25 60.96
C GLY A 430 12.55 22.62 60.41
N GLY A 431 11.45 23.21 60.86
CA GLY A 431 11.01 24.52 60.34
C GLY A 431 11.69 25.74 60.99
N ARG A 432 11.90 26.81 60.21
CA ARG A 432 11.68 28.23 60.62
C ARG A 432 11.79 29.20 59.43
N ARG A 433 10.99 30.26 59.54
CA ARG A 433 11.08 31.62 58.95
C ARG A 433 12.45 31.96 58.31
N GLN A 434 12.53 32.66 57.18
CA GLN A 434 11.76 33.85 56.79
C GLN A 434 11.33 33.86 55.32
#